data_AF-A0A2U0RWY3-F1
#
_entry.id   AF-A0A2U0RWY3-F1
#
_cell.length_a   1.000
_cell.length_b   1.000
_cell.length_c   1.000
_cell.angle_alpha   90.00
_cell.angle_beta   90.00
_cell.angle_gamma   90.00
#
_symmetry.space_group_name_H-M   'P 1'
#
loop_
_entity.id
_entity.type
_entity.pdbx_description
1 polymer ?
#
loop_
_entity_poly.entity_id
_entity_poly.type
_entity_poly.pdbx_seq_one_letter_code
_entity_poly.pdbx_strand_id
1 'polypeptide(L)'
;MVWGLVLLAIIDVPLLFLFLGFQGPTFSLVILAVILILVDGLVLSLGLVGKRMSYNLGDDEFTVNFGLSKRRIPYSTIRNVQLHQTTILLRIFGASWPGLHWGLYSAKDVGRVWVYSTKISGDFVLIERADGKTIAISPENPESFLNEINAQKSRFATSSPKEVKTFEVSTRVVYLQVVTVAVAFFVFLGYLLWIYPSLPESIPVHFDFNWNPNRWGHKSELFIIAGVAAIFPAINTIVALKFGKYGKELVIFLGIVFISIIAIFFGIVYFTQTII
;
A
#
# COMPACT_ATOMS: atom_id res chain seq x y z
N MET A 1 7.17 -11.16 11.07
CA MET A 1 5.82 -11.58 11.51
C MET A 1 5.50 -11.07 12.92
N VAL A 2 6.33 -11.34 13.94
CA VAL A 2 6.09 -10.89 15.34
C VAL A 2 5.82 -9.38 15.46
N TRP A 3 6.65 -8.54 14.85
CA TRP A 3 6.47 -7.08 14.87
C TRP A 3 5.17 -6.58 14.23
N GLY A 4 4.67 -7.29 13.21
CA GLY A 4 3.39 -6.96 12.60
C GLY A 4 2.22 -7.22 13.54
N LEU A 5 2.24 -8.35 14.25
CA LEU A 5 1.23 -8.69 15.25
C LEU A 5 1.28 -7.76 16.47
N VAL A 6 2.47 -7.35 16.89
CA VAL A 6 2.63 -6.36 17.97
C VAL A 6 2.05 -5.00 17.55
N LEU A 7 2.30 -4.55 16.32
CA LEU A 7 1.71 -3.32 15.78
C LEU A 7 0.19 -3.39 15.72
N LEU A 8 -0.36 -4.51 15.25
CA LEU A 8 -1.81 -4.74 15.25
C LEU A 8 -2.38 -4.69 16.67
N ALA A 9 -1.79 -5.43 17.61
CA ALA A 9 -2.26 -5.43 19.00
C ALA A 9 -2.24 -4.03 19.64
N ILE A 10 -1.24 -3.20 19.34
CA ILE A 10 -1.17 -1.81 19.84
C ILE A 10 -2.32 -0.95 19.30
N ILE A 11 -2.81 -1.22 18.09
CA ILE A 11 -3.89 -0.49 17.44
C ILE A 11 -5.26 -1.06 17.84
N ASP A 12 -5.40 -2.38 17.76
CA ASP A 12 -6.67 -3.09 17.92
C ASP A 12 -7.14 -3.13 19.37
N VAL A 13 -6.22 -3.24 20.34
CA VAL A 13 -6.61 -3.33 21.76
C VAL A 13 -7.29 -2.03 22.22
N PRO A 14 -6.73 -0.82 22.03
CA PRO A 14 -7.43 0.42 22.34
C PRO A 14 -8.73 0.59 21.56
N LEU A 15 -8.76 0.19 20.29
CA LEU A 15 -9.95 0.29 19.46
C LEU A 15 -11.05 -0.68 19.89
N LEU A 16 -10.70 -1.86 20.38
CA LEU A 16 -11.64 -2.82 20.97
C LEU A 16 -12.25 -2.26 22.26
N PHE A 17 -11.46 -1.63 23.12
CA PHE A 17 -11.99 -0.95 24.31
C PHE A 17 -12.94 0.20 23.94
N LEU A 18 -12.59 0.97 22.90
CA LEU A 18 -13.46 2.01 22.36
C LEU A 18 -14.75 1.44 21.76
N PHE A 19 -14.65 0.31 21.05
CA PHE A 19 -15.79 -0.40 20.46
C PHE A 19 -16.77 -0.89 21.53
N LEU A 20 -16.27 -1.50 22.61
CA LEU A 20 -17.10 -2.01 23.71
C LEU A 20 -17.83 -0.88 24.48
N GLY A 21 -17.27 0.34 24.47
CA GLY A 21 -17.87 1.51 25.12
C GLY A 21 -18.70 2.39 24.19
N PHE A 22 -18.77 2.11 22.89
CA PHE A 22 -19.38 3.01 21.92
C PHE A 22 -20.91 2.93 21.96
N GLN A 23 -21.56 4.07 22.20
CA GLN A 23 -23.02 4.19 22.26
C GLN A 23 -23.64 4.87 21.03
N GLY A 24 -22.82 5.16 20.01
CA GLY A 24 -23.29 5.81 18.78
C GLY A 24 -24.03 4.87 17.81
N PRO A 25 -24.41 5.39 16.64
CA PRO A 25 -25.14 4.64 15.63
C PRO A 25 -24.41 3.39 15.15
N THR A 26 -25.15 2.30 14.92
CA THR A 26 -24.59 1.00 14.48
C THR A 26 -23.80 1.10 13.18
N PHE A 27 -24.16 1.99 12.26
CA PHE A 27 -23.44 2.16 11.00
C PHE A 27 -22.00 2.67 11.20
N SER A 28 -21.75 3.52 12.22
CA SER A 28 -20.40 4.02 12.54
C SER A 28 -19.50 2.88 13.02
N LEU A 29 -20.04 1.94 13.79
CA LEU A 29 -19.33 0.73 14.22
C LEU A 29 -19.00 -0.19 13.04
N VAL A 30 -19.94 -0.36 12.11
CA VAL A 30 -19.71 -1.16 10.91
C VAL A 30 -18.58 -0.56 10.06
N ILE A 31 -18.57 0.76 9.87
CA ILE A 31 -17.52 1.43 9.11
C ILE A 31 -16.16 1.28 9.80
N LEU A 32 -16.09 1.50 11.12
CA LEU A 32 -14.86 1.33 11.90
C LEU A 32 -14.35 -0.11 11.83
N ALA A 33 -15.23 -1.09 11.98
CA ALA A 33 -14.88 -2.52 11.87
C ALA A 33 -14.37 -2.87 10.47
N VAL A 34 -14.98 -2.32 9.41
CA VAL A 34 -14.51 -2.51 8.03
C VAL A 34 -13.11 -1.93 7.84
N ILE A 35 -12.84 -0.70 8.32
CA ILE A 35 -11.51 -0.10 8.26
C ILE A 35 -10.48 -0.99 8.97
N LEU A 36 -10.81 -1.45 10.18
CA LEU A 36 -9.92 -2.31 10.98
C LEU A 36 -9.59 -3.62 10.27
N ILE A 37 -10.60 -4.36 9.83
CA ILE A 37 -10.43 -5.61 9.08
C ILE A 37 -9.55 -5.42 7.85
N LEU A 38 -9.66 -4.27 7.18
CA LEU A 38 -8.84 -3.96 6.00
C LEU A 38 -7.39 -3.63 6.35
N VAL A 39 -7.17 -2.86 7.42
CA VAL A 39 -5.81 -2.57 7.93
C VAL A 39 -5.15 -3.88 8.38
N ASP A 40 -5.85 -4.72 9.13
CA ASP A 40 -5.36 -6.01 9.61
C ASP A 40 -5.08 -6.94 8.45
N GLY A 41 -6.02 -7.04 7.51
CA GLY A 41 -5.86 -7.80 6.28
C GLY A 41 -4.64 -7.35 5.48
N LEU A 42 -4.41 -6.03 5.36
CA LEU A 42 -3.23 -5.48 4.70
C LEU A 42 -1.94 -5.87 5.45
N VAL A 43 -1.86 -5.63 6.75
CA VAL A 43 -0.68 -5.93 7.57
C VAL A 43 -0.35 -7.43 7.54
N LEU A 44 -1.35 -8.29 7.72
CA LEU A 44 -1.19 -9.74 7.65
C LEU A 44 -0.77 -10.18 6.25
N SER A 45 -1.37 -9.62 5.20
CA SER A 45 -0.99 -9.94 3.83
C SER A 45 0.47 -9.59 3.54
N LEU A 46 0.95 -8.41 3.95
CA LEU A 46 2.35 -7.99 3.79
C LEU A 46 3.31 -8.91 4.55
N GLY A 47 2.93 -9.34 5.76
CA GLY A 47 3.70 -10.32 6.53
C GLY A 47 3.79 -11.68 5.83
N LEU A 48 2.69 -12.16 5.26
CA LEU A 48 2.63 -13.41 4.50
C LEU A 48 3.40 -13.32 3.18
N VAL A 49 3.35 -12.17 2.50
CA VAL A 49 4.13 -11.87 1.29
C VAL A 49 5.63 -12.00 1.57
N GLY A 50 6.13 -11.38 2.65
CA GLY A 50 7.52 -11.50 3.07
C GLY A 50 7.93 -12.94 3.37
N LYS A 51 7.08 -13.67 4.11
CA LYS A 51 7.35 -15.08 4.48
C LYS A 51 7.36 -16.03 3.27
N ARG A 52 6.57 -15.74 2.24
CA ARG A 52 6.47 -16.56 1.01
C ARG A 52 7.38 -16.06 -0.10
N MET A 53 8.26 -15.09 0.16
CA MET A 53 9.20 -14.62 -0.84
C MET A 53 10.16 -15.75 -1.18
N SER A 54 10.21 -16.13 -2.46
CA SER A 54 11.05 -17.23 -2.93
C SER A 54 11.76 -16.85 -4.23
N TYR A 55 12.92 -17.45 -4.41
CA TYR A 55 13.81 -17.22 -5.53
C TYR A 55 13.94 -18.54 -6.27
N ASN A 56 13.31 -18.64 -7.43
CA ASN A 56 13.28 -19.88 -8.20
C ASN A 56 14.11 -19.70 -9.47
N LEU A 57 15.15 -20.51 -9.63
CA LEU A 57 15.93 -20.59 -10.86
C LEU A 57 15.21 -21.55 -11.82
N GLY A 58 14.71 -21.03 -12.94
CA GLY A 58 14.17 -21.84 -14.03
C GLY A 58 15.21 -22.07 -15.12
N ASP A 59 14.78 -22.65 -16.23
CA ASP A 59 15.67 -22.99 -17.35
C ASP A 59 16.22 -21.74 -18.05
N ASP A 60 15.37 -20.78 -18.40
CA ASP A 60 15.76 -19.58 -19.18
C ASP A 60 15.63 -18.27 -18.39
N GLU A 61 14.97 -18.32 -17.24
CA GLU A 61 14.69 -17.16 -16.42
C GLU A 61 14.77 -17.48 -14.94
N PHE A 62 15.20 -16.47 -14.20
CA PHE A 62 15.09 -16.44 -12.76
C PHE A 62 13.78 -15.75 -12.36
N THR A 63 13.03 -16.35 -11.44
CA THR A 63 11.78 -15.78 -10.93
C THR A 63 11.89 -15.42 -9.47
N VAL A 64 11.58 -14.16 -9.16
CA VAL A 64 11.31 -13.69 -7.80
C VAL A 64 9.81 -13.78 -7.56
N ASN A 65 9.39 -14.68 -6.67
CA ASN A 65 8.01 -14.74 -6.21
C ASN A 65 7.88 -13.85 -4.96
N PHE A 66 6.95 -12.90 -4.98
CA PHE A 66 6.64 -12.09 -3.81
C PHE A 66 5.14 -11.80 -3.77
N GLY A 67 4.44 -12.45 -2.83
CA GLY A 67 3.01 -12.27 -2.66
C GLY A 67 2.21 -12.76 -3.87
N LEU A 68 1.35 -11.89 -4.41
CA LEU A 68 0.58 -12.16 -5.62
C LEU A 68 1.33 -11.83 -6.92
N SER A 69 2.50 -11.21 -6.81
CA SER A 69 3.31 -10.80 -7.96
C SER A 69 4.49 -11.76 -8.16
N LYS A 70 4.81 -12.01 -9.43
CA LYS A 70 6.00 -12.76 -9.83
C LYS A 70 6.81 -11.88 -10.76
N ARG A 71 8.08 -11.66 -10.45
CA ARG A 71 9.00 -10.94 -11.34
C ARG A 71 9.91 -11.95 -12.00
N ARG A 72 9.81 -12.05 -13.31
CA ARG A 72 10.66 -12.91 -14.15
C ARG A 72 11.78 -12.08 -14.74
N ILE A 73 13.01 -12.57 -14.62
CA ILE A 73 14.24 -11.94 -15.06
C ILE A 73 14.94 -12.95 -15.97
N PRO A 74 14.89 -12.77 -17.30
CA PRO A 74 15.57 -13.65 -18.23
C PRO A 74 17.08 -13.58 -18.02
N TYR A 75 17.77 -14.74 -18.05
CA TYR A 75 19.23 -14.79 -17.90
C TYR A 75 19.94 -13.97 -18.97
N SER A 76 19.37 -13.87 -20.18
CA SER A 76 19.89 -13.05 -21.26
C SER A 76 19.97 -11.55 -20.93
N THR A 77 19.27 -11.08 -19.89
CA THR A 77 19.35 -9.68 -19.44
C THR A 77 20.39 -9.43 -18.36
N ILE A 78 20.97 -10.50 -17.80
CA ILE A 78 21.97 -10.44 -16.73
C ILE A 78 23.34 -10.25 -17.36
N ARG A 79 24.11 -9.30 -16.83
CA ARG A 79 25.50 -9.02 -17.21
C ARG A 79 26.47 -9.66 -16.23
N ASN A 80 26.20 -9.48 -14.94
CA ASN A 80 27.06 -9.95 -13.87
C ASN A 80 26.23 -10.28 -12.63
N VAL A 81 26.70 -11.24 -11.83
CA VAL A 81 26.11 -11.58 -10.53
C VAL A 81 27.23 -11.72 -9.52
N GLN A 82 27.11 -11.03 -8.38
CA GLN A 82 28.13 -11.03 -7.35
C GLN A 82 27.51 -10.98 -5.95
N LEU A 83 28.23 -11.56 -4.98
CA LEU A 83 27.92 -11.37 -3.57
C LEU A 83 28.48 -10.03 -3.12
N HIS A 84 27.68 -9.25 -2.41
CA HIS A 84 28.12 -7.99 -1.85
C HIS A 84 27.44 -7.74 -0.51
N GLN A 85 28.25 -7.41 0.50
CA GLN A 85 27.73 -7.05 1.81
C GLN A 85 27.31 -5.58 1.77
N THR A 86 26.02 -5.31 1.92
CA THR A 86 25.50 -3.94 1.88
C THR A 86 24.39 -3.74 2.91
N THR A 87 24.01 -2.49 3.09
CA THR A 87 22.85 -2.09 3.89
C THR A 87 21.95 -1.22 3.04
N ILE A 88 20.67 -1.56 3.01
CA ILE A 88 19.61 -0.79 2.39
C ILE A 88 19.35 0.44 3.26
N LEU A 89 19.59 1.64 2.71
CA LEU A 89 19.54 2.90 3.46
C LEU A 89 18.20 3.61 3.28
N LEU A 90 17.98 4.19 2.09
CA LEU A 90 16.84 5.05 1.82
C LEU A 90 15.89 4.39 0.83
N ARG A 91 14.61 4.28 1.21
CA ARG A 91 13.55 3.87 0.28
C ARG A 91 13.19 5.05 -0.63
N ILE A 92 13.44 4.90 -1.92
CA ILE A 92 13.02 5.87 -2.94
C ILE A 92 11.60 5.52 -3.42
N PHE A 93 11.32 4.23 -3.59
CA PHE A 93 10.03 3.72 -4.03
C PHE A 93 9.79 2.28 -3.57
N GLY A 94 8.53 1.88 -3.38
CA GLY A 94 8.12 0.51 -3.02
C GLY A 94 7.65 0.38 -1.56
N ALA A 95 7.62 -0.85 -1.03
CA ALA A 95 7.23 -1.08 0.36
C ALA A 95 8.36 -1.69 1.20
N SER A 96 8.39 -1.24 2.46
CA SER A 96 9.32 -1.71 3.48
C SER A 96 8.47 -2.12 4.68
N TRP A 97 8.45 -3.40 4.96
CA TRP A 97 7.75 -4.02 6.07
C TRP A 97 8.73 -4.97 6.76
N PRO A 98 8.64 -5.22 8.08
CA PRO A 98 9.53 -6.17 8.75
C PRO A 98 9.53 -7.55 8.07
N GLY A 99 10.64 -7.90 7.42
CA GLY A 99 10.79 -9.14 6.66
C GLY A 99 10.35 -9.06 5.18
N LEU A 100 10.09 -7.85 4.65
CA LEU A 100 9.75 -7.62 3.25
C LEU A 100 10.23 -6.23 2.80
N HIS A 101 11.15 -6.20 1.85
CA HIS A 101 11.65 -5.01 1.21
C HIS A 101 11.56 -5.20 -0.30
N TRP A 102 10.71 -4.42 -0.95
CA TRP A 102 10.54 -4.48 -2.39
C TRP A 102 10.43 -3.08 -2.99
N GLY A 103 11.15 -2.82 -4.07
CA GLY A 103 11.11 -1.54 -4.78
C GLY A 103 12.47 -0.94 -5.05
N LEU A 104 12.52 0.38 -5.26
CA LEU A 104 13.76 1.10 -5.54
C LEU A 104 14.32 1.72 -4.26
N TYR A 105 15.56 1.38 -3.94
CA TYR A 105 16.24 1.86 -2.75
C TYR A 105 17.62 2.42 -3.10
N SER A 106 18.15 3.22 -2.20
CA SER A 106 19.57 3.54 -2.14
C SER A 106 20.24 2.57 -1.17
N ALA A 107 21.21 1.80 -1.67
CA ALA A 107 22.03 0.89 -0.88
C ALA A 107 23.42 1.50 -0.66
N LYS A 108 23.99 1.25 0.51
CA LYS A 108 25.35 1.69 0.87
C LYS A 108 26.35 1.08 -0.11
N ASP A 109 27.27 1.89 -0.62
CA ASP A 109 28.38 1.46 -1.50
C ASP A 109 27.99 0.89 -2.88
N VAL A 110 26.68 0.76 -3.17
CA VAL A 110 26.12 0.26 -4.45
C VAL A 110 25.29 1.33 -5.18
N GLY A 111 24.70 2.28 -4.46
CA GLY A 111 23.85 3.32 -5.04
C GLY A 111 22.41 2.85 -5.25
N ARG A 112 21.77 3.25 -6.37
CA ARG A 112 20.34 2.97 -6.61
C ARG A 112 20.13 1.55 -7.11
N VAL A 113 19.38 0.75 -6.35
CA VAL A 113 19.14 -0.67 -6.65
C VAL A 113 17.66 -1.04 -6.47
N TRP A 114 17.19 -1.96 -7.31
CA TRP A 114 15.90 -2.61 -7.12
C TRP A 114 16.05 -3.73 -6.09
N VAL A 115 15.42 -3.58 -4.94
CA VAL A 115 15.48 -4.55 -3.85
C VAL A 115 14.29 -5.50 -3.97
N TYR A 116 14.55 -6.80 -3.82
CA TYR A 116 13.58 -7.82 -3.46
C TYR A 116 14.20 -8.68 -2.37
N SER A 117 13.97 -8.33 -1.12
CA SER A 117 14.73 -8.84 0.01
C SER A 117 13.86 -9.03 1.24
N THR A 118 14.23 -9.98 2.08
CA THR A 118 13.67 -10.18 3.42
C THR A 118 14.54 -9.56 4.52
N LYS A 119 15.73 -9.05 4.16
CA LYS A 119 16.71 -8.41 5.06
C LYS A 119 17.01 -6.96 4.65
N ILE A 120 17.45 -6.14 5.61
CA ILE A 120 17.90 -4.75 5.37
C ILE A 120 19.42 -4.61 5.29
N SER A 121 20.17 -5.56 5.83
CA SER A 121 21.63 -5.55 5.87
C SER A 121 22.18 -6.97 5.84
N GLY A 122 23.46 -7.10 5.47
CA GLY A 122 24.17 -8.37 5.38
C GLY A 122 24.52 -8.71 3.94
N ASP A 123 24.53 -10.00 3.63
CA ASP A 123 24.93 -10.48 2.31
C ASP A 123 23.77 -10.42 1.32
N PHE A 124 23.99 -9.68 0.24
CA PHE A 124 23.07 -9.58 -0.88
C PHE A 124 23.71 -10.16 -2.12
N VAL A 125 22.89 -10.84 -2.92
CA VAL A 125 23.27 -11.17 -4.29
C VAL A 125 22.85 -9.99 -5.17
N LEU A 126 23.84 -9.34 -5.76
CA LEU A 126 23.64 -8.24 -6.70
C LEU A 126 23.65 -8.79 -8.12
N ILE A 127 22.57 -8.52 -8.85
CA ILE A 127 22.38 -8.89 -10.24
C ILE A 127 22.43 -7.61 -11.06
N GLU A 128 23.54 -7.41 -11.78
CA GLU A 128 23.71 -6.30 -12.72
C GLU A 128 23.10 -6.69 -14.05
N ARG A 129 22.22 -5.84 -14.58
CA ARG A 129 21.55 -6.07 -15.86
C ARG A 129 22.21 -5.29 -16.98
N ALA A 130 22.06 -5.78 -18.20
CA ALA A 130 22.59 -5.14 -19.41
C ALA A 130 22.01 -3.72 -19.63
N ASP A 131 20.83 -3.41 -19.09
CA ASP A 131 20.22 -2.08 -19.13
C ASP A 131 20.78 -1.11 -18.07
N GLY A 132 21.85 -1.48 -17.38
CA GLY A 132 22.51 -0.67 -16.34
C GLY A 132 21.79 -0.65 -14.99
N LYS A 133 20.69 -1.39 -14.84
CA LYS A 133 19.97 -1.51 -13.55
C LYS A 133 20.53 -2.66 -12.73
N THR A 134 20.62 -2.45 -11.42
CA THR A 134 21.05 -3.48 -10.47
C THR A 134 19.87 -3.93 -9.61
N ILE A 135 19.75 -5.24 -9.42
CA ILE A 135 18.79 -5.88 -8.53
C ILE A 135 19.53 -6.46 -7.34
N ALA A 136 19.06 -6.19 -6.13
CA ALA A 136 19.58 -6.76 -4.89
C ALA A 136 18.55 -7.74 -4.31
N ILE A 137 19.00 -8.97 -4.06
CA ILE A 137 18.17 -10.02 -3.44
C ILE A 137 18.86 -10.63 -2.22
N SER A 138 18.06 -11.19 -1.30
CA SER A 138 18.57 -11.85 -0.09
C SER A 138 18.03 -13.29 0.02
N PRO A 139 18.51 -14.23 -0.81
CA PRO A 139 18.20 -15.66 -0.65
C PRO A 139 18.65 -16.17 0.72
N GLU A 140 18.03 -17.26 1.20
CA GLU A 140 18.36 -17.86 2.49
C GLU A 140 19.81 -18.33 2.55
N ASN A 141 20.31 -18.90 1.45
CA ASN A 141 21.71 -19.28 1.25
C ASN A 141 22.31 -18.53 0.05
N PRO A 142 22.93 -17.35 0.27
CA PRO A 142 23.49 -16.52 -0.80
C PRO A 142 24.57 -17.20 -1.63
N GLU A 143 25.42 -18.01 -1.00
CA GLU A 143 26.52 -18.69 -1.69
C GLU A 143 26.01 -19.80 -2.61
N SER A 144 25.08 -20.65 -2.13
CA SER A 144 24.47 -21.70 -2.98
C SER A 144 23.75 -21.07 -4.16
N PHE A 145 22.95 -20.02 -3.90
CA PHE A 145 22.24 -19.31 -4.96
C PHE A 145 23.20 -18.71 -5.99
N LEU A 146 24.30 -18.10 -5.54
CA LEU A 146 25.32 -17.52 -6.42
C LEU A 146 25.99 -18.59 -7.29
N ASN A 147 26.28 -19.76 -6.73
CA ASN A 147 26.87 -20.87 -7.48
C ASN A 147 25.89 -21.40 -8.54
N GLU A 148 24.62 -21.60 -8.17
CA GLU A 148 23.58 -22.11 -9.08
C GLU A 148 23.28 -21.13 -10.22
N ILE A 149 23.18 -19.82 -9.94
CA ILE A 149 22.95 -18.83 -10.99
C ILE A 149 24.17 -18.66 -11.91
N ASN A 150 25.39 -18.77 -11.37
CA ASN A 150 26.61 -18.75 -12.18
C ASN A 150 26.79 -20.00 -13.04
N ALA A 151 26.18 -21.13 -12.70
CA ALA A 151 26.12 -22.28 -13.59
C ALA A 151 25.38 -21.96 -14.90
N GLN A 152 24.50 -20.95 -14.90
CA GLN A 152 23.78 -20.46 -16.07
C GLN A 152 24.51 -19.32 -16.81
N LYS A 153 25.77 -19.02 -16.45
CA LYS A 153 26.54 -17.89 -17.00
C LYS A 153 26.71 -17.93 -18.53
N SER A 154 26.70 -19.11 -19.13
CA SER A 154 26.72 -19.27 -20.61
C SER A 154 25.50 -18.65 -21.30
N ARG A 155 24.40 -18.45 -20.58
CA ARG A 155 23.15 -17.83 -21.08
C ARG A 155 23.08 -16.33 -20.81
N PHE A 156 24.04 -15.76 -20.07
CA PHE A 156 24.05 -14.34 -19.75
C PHE A 156 24.28 -13.49 -21.01
N ALA A 157 23.59 -12.35 -21.11
CA ALA A 157 23.76 -11.38 -22.19
C ALA A 157 23.69 -11.92 -23.64
N THR A 158 22.97 -13.02 -23.90
CA THR A 158 22.95 -13.69 -25.21
C THR A 158 21.94 -13.13 -26.22
N SER A 159 20.90 -12.39 -25.81
CA SER A 159 19.97 -11.71 -26.76
C SER A 159 19.02 -10.72 -26.07
N SER A 160 18.46 -9.82 -26.89
CA SER A 160 17.49 -8.77 -26.52
C SER A 160 16.33 -9.27 -25.65
N PRO A 161 15.81 -8.43 -24.74
CA PRO A 161 14.86 -8.86 -23.70
C PRO A 161 13.54 -9.32 -24.33
N LYS A 162 13.16 -10.59 -24.14
CA LYS A 162 11.75 -11.00 -24.31
C LYS A 162 10.94 -10.42 -23.16
N GLU A 163 9.96 -9.60 -23.50
CA GLU A 163 9.10 -8.93 -22.52
C GLU A 163 8.20 -9.96 -21.83
N VAL A 164 8.41 -10.17 -20.53
CA VAL A 164 7.70 -11.19 -19.77
C VAL A 164 6.42 -10.61 -19.17
N LYS A 165 5.26 -11.11 -19.62
CA LYS A 165 3.93 -10.73 -19.08
C LYS A 165 3.71 -11.42 -17.73
N THR A 166 3.79 -10.65 -16.66
CA THR A 166 3.45 -11.07 -15.30
C THR A 166 1.93 -11.07 -15.13
N PHE A 167 1.36 -11.98 -14.33
CA PHE A 167 -0.04 -11.94 -13.93
C PHE A 167 -0.27 -10.68 -13.12
N GLU A 168 -0.74 -9.64 -13.79
CA GLU A 168 -0.97 -8.32 -13.24
C GLU A 168 -2.47 -8.17 -12.96
N VAL A 169 -2.84 -7.79 -11.74
CA VAL A 169 -4.14 -7.13 -11.51
C VAL A 169 -4.24 -6.05 -12.57
N SER A 170 -5.22 -6.16 -13.48
CA SER A 170 -5.17 -5.34 -14.69
C SER A 170 -5.13 -3.86 -14.28
N THR A 171 -4.26 -3.08 -14.90
CA THR A 171 -4.17 -1.63 -14.63
C THR A 171 -5.53 -0.95 -14.79
N ARG A 172 -6.41 -1.54 -15.61
CA ARG A 172 -7.82 -1.14 -15.77
C ARG A 172 -8.61 -1.15 -14.46
N VAL A 173 -8.44 -2.16 -13.61
CA VAL A 173 -9.14 -2.25 -12.31
C VAL A 173 -8.69 -1.15 -11.37
N VAL A 174 -7.38 -0.85 -11.36
CA VAL A 174 -6.80 0.23 -10.55
C VAL A 174 -7.37 1.58 -11.00
N TYR A 175 -7.36 1.85 -12.31
CA TYR A 175 -7.93 3.09 -12.84
C TYR A 175 -9.45 3.18 -12.62
N LEU A 176 -10.18 2.07 -12.76
CA LEU A 176 -11.63 2.04 -12.48
C LEU A 176 -11.92 2.40 -11.02
N GLN A 177 -11.12 1.88 -10.07
CA GLN A 177 -11.25 2.21 -8.66
C GLN A 177 -10.91 3.69 -8.39
N VAL A 178 -9.87 4.24 -9.00
CA VAL A 178 -9.55 5.69 -8.90
C VAL A 178 -10.69 6.54 -9.43
N VAL A 179 -11.26 6.19 -10.60
CA VAL A 179 -12.43 6.88 -11.16
C VAL A 179 -13.62 6.77 -10.21
N THR A 180 -13.88 5.58 -9.66
CA THR A 180 -14.97 5.36 -8.69
C THR A 180 -14.81 6.25 -7.45
N VAL A 181 -13.59 6.33 -6.91
CA VAL A 181 -13.25 7.18 -5.76
C VAL A 181 -13.42 8.67 -6.09
N ALA A 182 -12.99 9.11 -7.27
CA ALA A 182 -13.18 10.49 -7.72
C ALA A 182 -14.68 10.82 -7.90
N VAL A 183 -15.45 9.93 -8.54
CA VAL A 183 -16.90 10.09 -8.69
C VAL A 183 -17.58 10.16 -7.33
N ALA A 184 -17.24 9.28 -6.40
CA ALA A 184 -17.78 9.30 -5.04
C ALA A 184 -17.50 10.63 -4.32
N PHE A 185 -16.30 11.21 -4.49
CA PHE A 185 -15.98 12.54 -3.96
C PHE A 185 -16.85 13.63 -4.58
N PHE A 186 -17.06 13.64 -5.89
CA PHE A 186 -17.89 14.65 -6.55
C PHE A 186 -19.38 14.50 -6.21
N VAL A 187 -19.88 13.27 -6.05
CA VAL A 187 -21.24 13.01 -5.55
C VAL A 187 -21.38 13.54 -4.13
N PHE A 188 -20.40 13.27 -3.26
CA PHE A 188 -20.33 13.82 -1.92
C PHE A 188 -20.34 15.35 -1.92
N LEU A 189 -19.52 15.99 -2.75
CA LEU A 189 -19.45 17.44 -2.85
C LEU A 189 -20.76 18.04 -3.37
N GLY A 190 -21.37 17.40 -4.39
CA GLY A 190 -22.68 17.79 -4.90
C GLY A 190 -23.77 17.68 -3.84
N TYR A 191 -23.78 16.60 -3.06
CA TYR A 191 -24.70 16.44 -1.92
C TYR A 191 -24.49 17.52 -0.85
N LEU A 192 -23.23 17.79 -0.48
CA LEU A 192 -22.92 18.85 0.49
C LEU A 192 -23.42 20.20 0.00
N LEU A 193 -23.14 20.58 -1.25
CA LEU A 193 -23.61 21.84 -1.84
C LEU A 193 -25.13 21.92 -1.91
N TRP A 194 -25.81 20.80 -2.15
CA TRP A 194 -27.27 20.73 -2.17
C TRP A 194 -27.88 20.92 -0.78
N ILE A 195 -27.31 20.31 0.26
CA ILE A 195 -27.86 20.41 1.61
C ILE A 195 -27.43 21.69 2.34
N TYR A 196 -26.28 22.24 2.01
CA TYR A 196 -25.68 23.41 2.69
C TYR A 196 -26.65 24.58 2.93
N PRO A 197 -27.53 24.98 1.99
CA PRO A 197 -28.48 26.08 2.21
C PRO A 197 -29.53 25.79 3.28
N SER A 198 -29.87 24.52 3.49
CA SER A 198 -30.86 24.09 4.49
C SER A 198 -30.28 23.94 5.90
N LEU A 199 -28.95 23.99 6.04
CA LEU A 199 -28.31 23.83 7.34
C LEU A 199 -28.38 25.13 8.15
N PRO A 200 -28.63 25.03 9.47
CA PRO A 200 -28.54 26.16 10.38
C PRO A 200 -27.11 26.69 10.44
N GLU A 201 -26.95 27.94 10.87
CA GLU A 201 -25.61 28.56 10.97
C GLU A 201 -24.70 27.80 11.95
N SER A 202 -25.27 27.21 13.01
CA SER A 202 -24.55 26.40 13.98
C SER A 202 -24.94 24.92 13.86
N ILE A 203 -23.95 24.05 13.69
CA ILE A 203 -24.10 22.59 13.57
C ILE A 203 -23.13 21.87 14.50
N PRO A 204 -23.40 20.60 14.89
CA PRO A 204 -22.44 19.80 15.61
C PRO A 204 -21.25 19.45 14.71
N VAL A 205 -20.04 19.83 15.12
CA VAL A 205 -18.80 19.63 14.34
C VAL A 205 -17.84 18.65 15.02
N HIS A 206 -18.07 18.32 16.28
CA HIS A 206 -17.33 17.29 17.00
C HIS A 206 -18.27 16.51 17.93
N PHE A 207 -18.01 15.22 18.04
CA PHE A 207 -18.78 14.27 18.83
C PHE A 207 -17.87 13.61 19.84
N ASP A 208 -18.38 13.37 21.05
CA ASP A 208 -17.71 12.50 22.00
C ASP A 208 -17.88 11.01 21.62
N PHE A 209 -17.30 10.11 22.41
CA PHE A 209 -17.38 8.66 22.17
C PHE A 209 -18.80 8.09 22.27
N ASN A 210 -19.74 8.82 22.87
CA ASN A 210 -21.14 8.44 23.00
C ASN A 210 -22.01 9.04 21.87
N TRP A 211 -21.38 9.62 20.84
CA TRP A 211 -22.05 10.31 19.74
C TRP A 211 -22.88 11.52 20.18
N ASN A 212 -22.56 12.11 21.33
CA ASN A 212 -23.15 13.38 21.74
C ASN A 212 -22.32 14.54 21.18
N PRO A 213 -22.96 15.59 20.63
CA PRO A 213 -22.28 16.81 20.27
C PRO A 213 -21.60 17.43 21.49
N ASN A 214 -20.26 17.54 21.46
CA ASN A 214 -19.50 18.24 22.50
C ASN A 214 -18.86 19.54 21.99
N ARG A 215 -18.93 19.80 20.67
CA ARG A 215 -18.58 21.09 20.05
C ARG A 215 -19.55 21.42 18.92
N TRP A 216 -20.07 22.65 18.97
CA TRP A 216 -20.86 23.27 17.92
C TRP A 216 -20.00 24.28 17.17
N GLY A 217 -20.15 24.32 15.86
CA GLY A 217 -19.35 25.15 14.97
C GLY A 217 -20.18 25.70 13.83
N HIS A 218 -19.58 26.59 13.04
CA HIS A 218 -20.28 27.21 11.92
C HIS A 218 -20.44 26.21 10.77
N LYS A 219 -21.56 26.20 10.05
CA LYS A 219 -21.79 25.26 8.93
C LYS A 219 -20.71 25.30 7.83
N SER A 220 -20.00 26.42 7.69
CA SER A 220 -18.86 26.53 6.77
C SER A 220 -17.69 25.60 7.12
N GLU A 221 -17.57 25.13 8.37
CA GLU A 221 -16.56 24.14 8.76
C GLU A 221 -16.71 22.81 7.99
N LEU A 222 -17.90 22.50 7.46
CA LEU A 222 -18.09 21.34 6.58
C LEU A 222 -17.23 21.41 5.32
N PHE A 223 -16.93 22.61 4.80
CA PHE A 223 -16.04 22.76 3.64
C PHE A 223 -14.58 22.52 3.99
N ILE A 224 -14.17 22.74 5.25
CA ILE A 224 -12.83 22.37 5.73
C ILE A 224 -12.72 20.84 5.72
N ILE A 225 -13.73 20.14 6.25
CA ILE A 225 -13.78 18.67 6.24
C ILE A 225 -13.79 18.14 4.80
N ALA A 226 -14.59 18.73 3.92
CA ALA A 226 -14.60 18.37 2.50
C ALA A 226 -13.24 18.62 1.81
N GLY A 227 -12.56 19.72 2.15
CA GLY A 227 -11.23 20.03 1.65
C GLY A 227 -10.16 19.03 2.11
N VAL A 228 -10.19 18.63 3.39
CA VAL A 228 -9.32 17.57 3.92
C VAL A 228 -9.65 16.22 3.25
N ALA A 229 -10.94 15.91 3.08
CA ALA A 229 -11.37 14.71 2.39
C ALA A 229 -10.87 14.66 0.93
N ALA A 230 -10.79 15.81 0.25
CA ALA A 230 -10.28 15.92 -1.12
C ALA A 230 -8.80 15.50 -1.28
N ILE A 231 -8.01 15.55 -0.21
CA ILE A 231 -6.60 15.13 -0.23
C ILE A 231 -6.48 13.65 -0.59
N PHE A 232 -7.38 12.80 -0.10
CA PHE A 232 -7.34 11.36 -0.32
C PHE A 232 -7.54 10.95 -1.80
N PRO A 233 -8.60 11.36 -2.52
CA PRO A 233 -8.76 11.03 -3.93
C PRO A 233 -7.66 11.69 -4.79
N ALA A 234 -7.15 12.86 -4.41
CA ALA A 234 -6.03 13.50 -5.09
C ALA A 234 -4.74 12.67 -4.96
N ILE A 235 -4.36 12.28 -3.74
CA ILE A 235 -3.21 11.39 -3.51
C ILE A 235 -3.43 10.05 -4.21
N ASN A 236 -4.63 9.48 -4.11
CA ASN A 236 -4.96 8.21 -4.76
C ASN A 236 -4.74 8.27 -6.28
N THR A 237 -5.18 9.37 -6.90
CA THR A 237 -4.97 9.62 -8.33
C THR A 237 -3.48 9.79 -8.67
N ILE A 238 -2.74 10.60 -7.90
CA ILE A 238 -1.30 10.81 -8.12
C ILE A 238 -0.53 9.51 -8.00
N VAL A 239 -0.82 8.70 -6.96
CA VAL A 239 -0.16 7.42 -6.73
C VAL A 239 -0.51 6.44 -7.84
N ALA A 240 -1.76 6.38 -8.29
CA ALA A 240 -2.16 5.51 -9.40
C ALA A 240 -1.52 5.93 -10.74
N LEU A 241 -1.46 7.22 -11.05
CA LEU A 241 -0.83 7.71 -12.28
C LEU A 241 0.68 7.48 -12.29
N LYS A 242 1.34 7.74 -11.15
CA LYS A 242 2.80 7.63 -11.04
C LYS A 242 3.28 6.20 -10.82
N PHE A 243 2.46 5.35 -10.19
CA PHE A 243 2.87 4.05 -9.66
C PHE A 243 1.87 2.92 -9.88
N GLY A 244 0.79 3.11 -10.65
CA GLY A 244 -0.32 2.14 -10.80
C GLY A 244 0.08 0.74 -11.26
N LYS A 245 1.29 0.56 -11.80
CA LYS A 245 1.84 -0.77 -12.11
C LYS A 245 2.40 -1.51 -10.88
N TYR A 246 2.92 -0.78 -9.88
CA TYR A 246 3.71 -1.32 -8.76
C TYR A 246 3.11 -1.04 -7.38
N GLY A 247 2.06 -0.21 -7.26
CA GLY A 247 1.47 0.20 -5.98
C GLY A 247 -0.02 -0.17 -5.82
N LYS A 248 -0.50 -1.21 -6.49
CA LYS A 248 -1.94 -1.52 -6.65
C LYS A 248 -2.66 -1.71 -5.30
N GLU A 249 -2.01 -2.38 -4.36
CA GLU A 249 -2.52 -2.63 -3.01
C GLU A 249 -2.71 -1.32 -2.24
N LEU A 250 -1.73 -0.41 -2.31
CA LEU A 250 -1.78 0.90 -1.67
C LEU A 250 -2.90 1.78 -2.26
N VAL A 251 -3.05 1.79 -3.58
CA VAL A 251 -4.09 2.56 -4.29
C VAL A 251 -5.49 2.04 -3.93
N ILE A 252 -5.67 0.71 -3.90
CA ILE A 252 -6.93 0.09 -3.47
C ILE A 252 -7.23 0.45 -2.01
N PHE A 253 -6.26 0.25 -1.11
CA PHE A 253 -6.38 0.57 0.31
C PHE A 253 -6.79 2.03 0.55
N LEU A 254 -6.10 2.97 -0.09
CA LEU A 254 -6.38 4.40 0.06
C LEU A 254 -7.79 4.78 -0.40
N GLY A 255 -8.30 4.14 -1.45
CA GLY A 255 -9.67 4.37 -1.89
C GLY A 255 -10.72 3.81 -0.94
N ILE A 256 -10.46 2.68 -0.27
CA ILE A 256 -11.42 2.15 0.72
C ILE A 256 -11.43 3.02 1.98
N VAL A 257 -10.26 3.45 2.46
CA VAL A 257 -10.16 4.42 3.57
C VAL A 257 -10.97 5.68 3.24
N PHE A 258 -10.84 6.19 2.01
CA PHE A 258 -11.59 7.35 1.58
C PHE A 258 -13.12 7.14 1.59
N ILE A 259 -13.62 6.03 1.03
CA ILE A 259 -15.05 5.70 1.05
C ILE A 259 -15.56 5.63 2.48
N SER A 260 -14.75 5.09 3.40
CA SER A 260 -15.11 4.97 4.80
C SER A 260 -15.22 6.34 5.50
N ILE A 261 -14.30 7.27 5.20
CA ILE A 261 -14.37 8.67 5.69
C ILE A 261 -15.62 9.37 5.17
N ILE A 262 -15.95 9.22 3.88
CA ILE A 262 -17.19 9.76 3.31
C ILE A 262 -18.42 9.23 4.05
N ALA A 263 -18.45 7.93 4.36
CA ALA A 263 -19.58 7.32 5.05
C ALA A 263 -19.79 7.89 6.46
N ILE A 264 -18.70 8.18 7.20
CA ILE A 264 -18.76 8.86 8.50
C ILE A 264 -19.38 10.26 8.35
N PHE A 265 -18.97 11.01 7.32
CA PHE A 265 -19.53 12.34 7.08
C PHE A 265 -21.04 12.30 6.80
N PHE A 266 -21.50 11.37 5.95
CA PHE A 266 -22.92 11.20 5.71
C PHE A 266 -23.68 10.92 7.02
N GLY A 267 -23.08 10.17 7.93
CA GLY A 267 -23.60 9.96 9.27
C GLY A 267 -23.76 11.25 10.09
N ILE A 268 -22.77 12.14 10.05
CA ILE A 268 -22.83 13.45 10.74
C ILE A 268 -23.94 14.34 10.17
N VAL A 269 -24.03 14.41 8.84
CA VAL A 269 -25.08 15.22 8.18
C VAL A 269 -26.46 14.66 8.48
N TYR A 270 -26.64 13.34 8.38
CA TYR A 270 -27.90 12.68 8.71
C TYR A 270 -28.31 12.96 10.17
N PHE A 271 -27.38 12.81 11.11
CA PHE A 271 -27.64 13.12 12.52
C PHE A 271 -28.06 14.58 12.72
N THR A 272 -27.37 15.52 12.05
CA THR A 272 -27.69 16.94 12.11
C THR A 272 -29.11 17.21 11.63
N GLN A 273 -29.53 16.58 10.53
CA GLN A 273 -30.89 16.70 10.01
C GLN A 273 -31.95 16.10 10.93
N THR A 274 -31.63 15.08 11.73
CA THR A 274 -32.60 14.47 12.68
C THR A 274 -32.82 15.27 13.96
N ILE A 275 -31.92 16.22 14.26
CA ILE A 275 -32.02 17.08 15.46
C ILE A 275 -32.74 18.41 15.17
N ILE A 276 -32.74 18.83 13.90
CA ILE A 276 -33.42 20.04 13.41
C ILE A 276 -34.88 19.69 13.08
#